data_AF-A0A087HKB6-F1
#
_entry.id   AF-A0A087HKB6-F1
#
_cell.length_a   1.000
_cell.length_b   1.000
_cell.length_c   1.000
_cell.angle_alpha   90.00
_cell.angle_beta   90.00
_cell.angle_gamma   90.00
#
_symmetry.space_group_name_H-M   'P 1'
#
loop_
_entity.id
_entity.type
_entity.pdbx_description
1 polymer ?
#
loop_
_entity_poly.entity_id
_entity_poly.type
_entity_poly.pdbx_seq_one_letter_code
_entity_poly.pdbx_strand_id
1 'polypeptide(L)'
;MARENGDETARVPCNFCEFSRYERVPQEQGYGIVSMESEIRRLRVLTRRITGKDLDGVSFPELELLEGRVKHVFEIVKEQKTQVEQEEREMLRERLQMKQAANEVPFSASGISPGETPQNQDDEAPKPVTAHQRAYERRLAEPMESEFERLWLLNERMNGRKLEGMTLFELSILKGQLLGSMHRISDMKTEPIAEDKARRLKEEQERCSLDSVKVEDHHRGVGQSDTRFFLSQEKTENGRAG
;
A
#
# COMPACT_ATOMS: atom_id res chain seq x y z
N MET A 1 5.73 53.62 -15.04
CA MET A 1 6.07 52.56 -16.01
C MET A 1 6.72 51.41 -15.26
N ALA A 2 6.64 50.21 -15.82
CA ALA A 2 6.44 48.93 -15.15
C ALA A 2 7.52 48.42 -14.18
N ARG A 3 7.04 47.55 -13.29
CA ARG A 3 7.76 46.64 -12.37
C ARG A 3 8.46 45.54 -13.17
N GLU A 4 9.60 45.07 -12.70
CA GLU A 4 9.98 43.67 -12.84
C GLU A 4 10.55 43.19 -11.49
N ASN A 5 9.69 42.54 -10.72
CA ASN A 5 10.08 41.69 -9.60
C ASN A 5 10.52 40.36 -10.22
N GLY A 6 11.81 40.05 -10.15
CA GLY A 6 12.32 38.71 -10.43
C GLY A 6 11.91 37.78 -9.28
N ASP A 7 10.82 37.04 -9.49
CA ASP A 7 10.43 35.93 -8.63
C ASP A 7 11.28 34.70 -9.02
N GLU A 8 12.50 34.64 -8.47
CA GLU A 8 13.24 33.39 -8.39
C GLU A 8 12.47 32.44 -7.45
N THR A 9 11.49 31.75 -8.01
CA THR A 9 10.91 30.56 -7.39
C THR A 9 11.98 29.46 -7.44
N ALA A 10 12.96 29.57 -6.55
CA ALA A 10 13.86 28.49 -6.21
C ALA A 10 12.98 27.26 -5.92
N ARG A 11 12.98 26.29 -6.84
CA ARG A 11 12.31 25.00 -6.65
C ARG A 11 12.88 24.41 -5.37
N VAL A 12 12.11 24.52 -4.28
CA VAL A 12 12.44 23.88 -3.00
C VAL A 12 12.67 22.40 -3.32
N PRO A 13 13.90 21.89 -3.14
CA PRO A 13 14.22 20.54 -3.54
C PRO A 13 13.31 19.57 -2.79
N CYS A 14 12.64 18.69 -3.53
CA CYS A 14 11.88 17.63 -2.90
C CYS A 14 12.85 16.76 -2.09
N ASN A 15 12.67 16.72 -0.76
CA ASN A 15 13.49 15.92 0.17
C ASN A 15 13.47 14.40 -0.15
N PHE A 16 12.75 13.94 -1.18
CA PHE A 16 12.80 12.54 -1.65
C PHE A 16 13.82 12.34 -2.77
N CYS A 17 14.17 13.40 -3.50
CA CYS A 17 15.28 13.37 -4.46
C CYS A 17 16.62 13.07 -3.76
N GLU A 18 16.73 13.34 -2.46
CA GLU A 18 17.88 12.97 -1.65
C GLU A 18 17.98 11.48 -1.34
N PHE A 19 16.83 10.79 -1.27
CA PHE A 19 16.73 9.33 -1.10
C PHE A 19 17.19 8.58 -2.36
N SER A 20 17.00 9.17 -3.54
CA SER A 20 17.44 8.59 -4.82
C SER A 20 18.94 8.75 -5.09
N ARG A 21 19.71 9.37 -4.19
CA ARG A 21 21.16 9.60 -4.42
C ARG A 21 21.97 8.31 -4.57
N TYR A 22 21.45 7.19 -4.07
CA TYR A 22 22.10 5.87 -4.16
C TYR A 22 21.76 5.11 -5.45
N GLU A 23 20.80 5.59 -6.25
CA GLU A 23 20.44 4.99 -7.54
C GLU A 23 20.96 5.81 -8.73
N ARG A 24 21.76 6.85 -8.47
CA ARG A 24 22.70 7.35 -9.48
C ARG A 24 23.78 6.29 -9.66
N VAL A 25 23.57 5.41 -10.63
CA VAL A 25 24.68 4.74 -11.31
C VAL A 25 25.73 5.82 -11.59
N PRO A 26 27.03 5.62 -11.26
CA PRO A 26 28.07 6.57 -11.59
C PRO A 26 28.09 6.73 -13.11
N GLN A 27 27.40 7.75 -13.62
CA GLN A 27 27.40 8.06 -15.03
C GLN A 27 28.70 8.84 -15.26
N GLU A 28 29.70 8.11 -15.72
CA GLU A 28 30.97 8.68 -16.16
C GLU A 28 30.69 9.82 -17.14
N GLN A 29 31.15 11.01 -16.74
CA GLN A 29 31.61 12.10 -17.61
C GLN A 29 30.67 12.50 -18.77
N GLY A 30 29.82 13.48 -18.48
CA GLY A 30 29.19 14.31 -19.50
C GLY A 30 28.26 15.29 -18.80
N TYR A 31 28.38 16.58 -19.09
CA TYR A 31 27.52 17.64 -18.56
C TYR A 31 26.04 17.22 -18.67
N GLY A 32 25.46 16.88 -17.51
CA GLY A 32 24.28 16.02 -17.41
C GLY A 32 22.98 16.73 -17.74
N ILE A 33 22.60 16.70 -19.01
CA ILE A 33 21.19 16.86 -19.37
C ILE A 33 20.50 15.58 -18.91
N VAL A 34 19.78 15.65 -17.78
CA VAL A 34 18.86 14.58 -17.36
C VAL A 34 17.83 14.42 -18.49
N SER A 35 17.91 13.32 -19.24
CA SER A 35 16.93 13.02 -20.28
C SER A 35 15.55 12.83 -19.64
N MET A 36 14.48 13.31 -20.29
CA MET A 36 13.11 13.17 -19.80
C MET A 36 12.76 11.71 -19.47
N GLU A 37 13.28 10.76 -20.24
CA GLU A 37 13.09 9.34 -20.00
C GLU A 37 13.71 8.87 -18.67
N SER A 38 14.88 9.40 -18.31
CA SER A 38 15.55 9.07 -17.06
C SER A 38 14.79 9.65 -15.86
N GLU A 39 14.20 10.83 -16.01
CA GLU A 39 13.40 11.46 -14.97
C GLU A 39 12.03 10.79 -14.79
N ILE A 40 11.38 10.36 -15.88
CA ILE A 40 10.18 9.52 -15.82
C ILE A 40 10.48 8.22 -15.08
N ARG A 41 11.59 7.54 -15.42
CA ARG A 41 12.03 6.33 -14.71
C ARG A 41 12.21 6.59 -13.22
N ARG A 42 12.89 7.67 -12.86
CA ARG A 42 13.08 8.09 -11.47
C ARG A 42 11.74 8.31 -10.76
N LEU A 43 10.83 9.10 -11.33
CA LEU A 43 9.52 9.40 -10.75
C LEU A 43 8.65 8.14 -10.56
N ARG A 44 8.71 7.17 -11.47
CA ARG A 44 8.02 5.88 -11.33
C ARG A 44 8.52 5.11 -10.10
N VAL A 45 9.84 4.99 -9.91
CA VAL A 45 10.41 4.34 -8.72
C VAL A 45 9.97 5.08 -7.46
N LEU A 46 10.03 6.41 -7.48
CA LEU A 46 9.70 7.22 -6.33
C LEU A 46 8.23 7.08 -5.90
N THR A 47 7.30 7.20 -6.84
CA THR A 47 5.87 7.05 -6.56
C THR A 47 5.53 5.62 -6.13
N ARG A 48 6.21 4.59 -6.65
CA ARG A 48 6.06 3.21 -6.18
C ARG A 48 6.52 3.05 -4.72
N ARG A 49 7.71 3.57 -4.36
CA ARG A 49 8.20 3.51 -2.97
C ARG A 49 7.30 4.24 -1.98
N ILE A 50 6.85 5.46 -2.29
CA ILE A 50 5.94 6.21 -1.41
C ILE A 50 4.56 5.54 -1.30
N THR A 51 4.17 4.67 -2.25
CA THR A 51 2.93 3.88 -2.15
C THR A 51 3.15 2.50 -1.51
N GLY A 52 4.32 2.24 -0.95
CA GLY A 52 4.68 1.00 -0.26
C GLY A 52 4.94 -0.17 -1.22
N LYS A 53 5.32 0.12 -2.47
CA LYS A 53 5.75 -0.85 -3.48
C LYS A 53 7.26 -0.71 -3.72
N ASP A 54 7.89 -1.73 -4.29
CA ASP A 54 9.34 -1.74 -4.57
C ASP A 54 10.17 -1.41 -3.32
N LEU A 55 9.79 -2.00 -2.19
CA LEU A 55 10.50 -1.89 -0.92
C LEU A 55 11.59 -2.96 -0.76
N ASP A 56 11.70 -3.88 -1.72
CA ASP A 56 12.73 -4.91 -1.73
C ASP A 56 14.12 -4.27 -1.78
N GLY A 57 15.01 -4.72 -0.89
CA GLY A 57 16.37 -4.17 -0.78
C GLY A 57 16.48 -2.81 -0.09
N VAL A 58 15.36 -2.21 0.36
CA VAL A 58 15.38 -1.01 1.20
C VAL A 58 15.80 -1.40 2.61
N SER A 59 16.79 -0.70 3.17
CA SER A 59 17.29 -0.98 4.51
C SER A 59 16.29 -0.57 5.59
N PHE A 60 16.40 -1.18 6.78
CA PHE A 60 15.50 -0.87 7.90
C PHE A 60 15.46 0.65 8.27
N PRO A 61 16.60 1.37 8.37
CA PRO A 61 16.57 2.81 8.63
C PRO A 61 15.88 3.61 7.52
N GLU A 62 16.04 3.19 6.26
CA GLU A 62 15.35 3.82 5.12
C GLU A 62 13.84 3.58 5.18
N LEU A 63 13.40 2.39 5.60
CA LEU A 63 11.99 2.10 5.84
C LEU A 63 11.41 2.94 6.98
N GLU A 64 12.15 3.15 8.08
CA GLU A 64 11.71 4.01 9.19
C GLU A 64 11.54 5.47 8.75
N LEU A 65 12.50 6.00 8.00
CA LEU A 65 12.43 7.34 7.45
C LEU A 65 11.25 7.48 6.46
N LEU A 66 11.05 6.48 5.60
CA LEU A 66 9.92 6.45 4.68
C LEU A 66 8.58 6.40 5.44
N GLU A 67 8.46 5.57 6.47
CA GLU A 67 7.28 5.47 7.32
C GLU A 67 6.96 6.80 7.99
N GLY A 68 7.96 7.44 8.62
CA GLY A 68 7.82 8.74 9.27
C GLY A 68 7.37 9.82 8.29
N ARG A 69 7.91 9.80 7.07
CA ARG A 69 7.51 10.72 6.01
C ARG A 69 6.08 10.50 5.55
N VAL A 70 5.69 9.25 5.27
CA VAL A 70 4.32 8.93 4.84
C VAL A 70 3.32 9.33 5.93
N LYS A 71 3.64 9.10 7.21
CA LYS A 71 2.84 9.57 8.36
C LYS A 71 2.69 11.10 8.37
N HIS A 72 3.79 11.82 8.18
CA HIS A 72 3.77 13.28 8.12
C HIS A 72 2.90 13.80 6.96
N VAL A 73 3.10 13.26 5.75
CA VAL A 73 2.30 13.65 4.57
C VAL A 73 0.82 13.27 4.74
N PHE A 74 0.53 12.14 5.39
CA PHE A 74 -0.84 11.72 5.69
C PHE A 74 -1.58 12.76 6.55
N GLU A 75 -0.92 13.34 7.55
CA GLU A 75 -1.53 14.39 8.36
C GLU A 75 -1.76 15.68 7.55
N ILE A 76 -0.83 16.08 6.68
CA ILE A 76 -1.04 17.22 5.76
C ILE A 76 -2.27 16.99 4.87
N VAL A 77 -2.36 15.83 4.22
CA VAL A 77 -3.49 15.51 3.32
C VAL A 77 -4.81 15.42 4.08
N LYS A 78 -4.78 14.91 5.32
CA LYS A 78 -5.95 14.83 6.20
C LYS A 78 -6.43 16.22 6.60
N GLU A 79 -5.53 17.13 6.94
CA GLU A 79 -5.86 18.53 7.24
C GLU A 79 -6.45 19.24 6.02
N GLN A 80 -5.80 19.15 4.86
CA GLN A 80 -6.30 19.72 3.61
C GLN A 80 -7.71 19.23 3.28
N LYS A 81 -7.96 17.93 3.46
CA LYS A 81 -9.29 17.35 3.25
C LYS A 81 -10.34 17.98 4.18
N THR A 82 -10.02 18.14 5.47
CA THR A 82 -10.94 18.75 6.43
C THR A 82 -11.23 20.21 6.08
N GLN A 83 -10.24 20.97 5.60
CA GLN A 83 -10.43 22.34 5.13
C GLN A 83 -11.41 22.39 3.95
N VAL A 84 -11.19 21.59 2.91
CA VAL A 84 -12.09 21.54 1.74
C VAL A 84 -13.50 21.09 2.15
N GLU A 85 -13.63 20.14 3.08
CA GLU A 85 -14.94 19.68 3.58
C GLU A 85 -15.68 20.80 4.32
N GLN A 86 -14.96 21.71 4.99
CA GLN A 86 -15.55 22.85 5.66
C GLN A 86 -15.98 23.91 4.66
N GLU A 87 -15.12 24.25 3.70
CA GLU A 87 -15.42 25.22 2.64
C GLU A 87 -16.65 24.81 1.82
N GLU A 88 -16.75 23.53 1.41
CA GLU A 88 -17.94 23.03 0.69
C GLU A 88 -19.22 23.11 1.55
N ARG A 89 -19.10 22.86 2.86
CA ARG A 89 -20.22 22.97 3.80
C ARG A 89 -20.67 24.42 3.99
N GLU A 90 -19.74 25.36 4.07
CA GLU A 90 -20.01 26.79 4.20
C GLU A 90 -20.66 27.33 2.93
N MET A 91 -20.09 27.03 1.76
CA MET A 91 -20.68 27.38 0.46
C MET A 91 -22.11 26.86 0.31
N LEU A 92 -22.37 25.63 0.76
CA LEU A 92 -23.72 25.05 0.72
C LEU A 92 -24.69 25.81 1.63
N ARG A 93 -24.25 26.22 2.84
CA ARG A 93 -25.07 27.01 3.77
C ARG A 93 -25.42 28.37 3.19
N GLU A 94 -24.44 29.09 2.62
CA GLU A 94 -24.66 30.38 1.97
C GLU A 94 -25.65 30.26 0.80
N ARG A 95 -25.48 29.23 -0.04
CA ARG A 95 -26.40 28.96 -1.15
C ARG A 95 -27.83 28.69 -0.68
N LEU A 96 -28.00 27.99 0.44
CA LEU A 96 -29.32 27.73 1.01
C LEU A 96 -29.94 29.00 1.62
N GLN A 97 -29.15 29.84 2.29
CA GLN A 97 -29.61 31.12 2.82
C GLN A 97 -30.07 32.07 1.69
N MET A 98 -29.30 32.16 0.60
CA MET A 98 -29.71 32.95 -0.58
C MET A 98 -31.02 32.44 -1.19
N LYS A 99 -31.20 31.12 -1.29
CA LYS A 99 -32.45 30.52 -1.78
C LYS A 99 -33.64 30.78 -0.86
N GLN A 100 -33.43 30.75 0.46
CA GLN A 100 -34.47 31.08 1.44
C GLN A 100 -34.85 32.57 1.38
N ALA A 101 -33.88 33.45 1.20
CA ALA A 101 -34.11 34.89 0.99
C ALA A 101 -34.80 35.20 -0.35
N ALA A 102 -34.61 34.36 -1.38
CA ALA A 102 -35.22 34.52 -2.70
C ALA A 102 -36.62 33.88 -2.84
N ASN A 103 -37.11 33.14 -1.83
CA ASN A 103 -38.36 32.36 -1.90
C ASN A 103 -39.65 33.17 -1.63
N GLU A 104 -39.65 34.49 -1.80
CA GLU A 104 -40.89 35.31 -1.80
C GLU A 104 -41.60 35.37 -3.17
N VAL A 105 -41.20 34.57 -4.17
CA VAL A 105 -41.90 34.52 -5.47
C VAL A 105 -42.20 33.07 -5.89
N PRO A 106 -43.47 32.73 -6.21
CA PRO A 106 -43.81 31.41 -6.73
C PRO A 106 -43.21 31.23 -8.12
N PHE A 107 -42.16 30.40 -8.24
CA PHE A 107 -41.58 30.06 -9.53
C PHE A 107 -42.39 28.92 -10.17
N SER A 108 -43.15 29.27 -11.22
CA SER A 108 -43.92 28.33 -12.02
C SER A 108 -42.96 27.41 -12.79
N ALA A 109 -43.00 26.11 -12.49
CA ALA A 109 -42.24 25.09 -13.19
C ALA A 109 -42.86 24.83 -14.58
N SER A 110 -42.29 25.46 -15.62
CA SER A 110 -42.55 25.07 -17.00
C SER A 110 -41.57 23.98 -17.42
N GLY A 111 -42.13 22.82 -17.78
CA GLY A 111 -41.39 21.63 -18.19
C GLY A 111 -40.59 21.82 -19.46
N ILE A 112 -39.45 21.12 -19.52
CA ILE A 112 -38.71 20.92 -20.75
C ILE A 112 -38.70 19.41 -21.03
N SER A 113 -39.39 19.06 -22.10
CA SER A 113 -39.47 17.74 -22.70
C SER A 113 -38.08 17.30 -23.22
N PRO A 114 -37.63 16.05 -23.02
CA PRO A 114 -36.43 15.55 -23.69
C PRO A 114 -36.78 15.22 -25.15
N GLY A 115 -36.35 16.08 -26.06
CA GLY A 115 -36.37 15.82 -27.49
C GLY A 115 -35.35 14.72 -27.83
N GLU A 116 -35.86 13.62 -28.36
CA GLU A 116 -35.12 12.52 -28.97
C GLU A 116 -34.25 13.05 -30.13
N THR A 117 -33.01 12.58 -30.22
CA THR A 117 -32.16 12.81 -31.40
C THR A 117 -32.04 11.51 -32.20
N PRO A 118 -32.14 11.53 -33.55
CA PRO A 118 -32.38 10.32 -34.35
C PRO A 118 -31.13 9.45 -34.53
N GLN A 119 -31.34 8.13 -34.47
CA GLN A 119 -30.44 7.14 -35.06
C GLN A 119 -30.50 7.20 -36.59
N ASN A 120 -29.34 7.26 -37.22
CA ASN A 120 -29.03 6.80 -38.58
C ASN A 120 -27.51 6.58 -38.61
N GLN A 121 -26.89 5.66 -39.33
CA GLN A 121 -27.22 4.36 -39.94
C GLN A 121 -25.82 3.82 -40.31
N ASP A 122 -25.61 2.53 -40.11
CA ASP A 122 -24.70 1.63 -40.84
C ASP A 122 -23.47 2.23 -41.55
N ASP A 123 -22.33 2.17 -40.88
CA ASP A 123 -21.04 1.90 -41.52
C ASP A 123 -20.28 0.91 -40.62
N GLU A 124 -19.73 -0.11 -41.28
CA GLU A 124 -19.11 -1.34 -40.76
C GLU A 124 -18.48 -1.19 -39.36
N ALA A 125 -19.17 -1.73 -38.35
CA ALA A 125 -18.79 -1.59 -36.95
C ALA A 125 -17.38 -2.16 -36.69
N PRO A 126 -16.38 -1.32 -36.35
CA PRO A 126 -15.12 -1.82 -35.82
C PRO A 126 -15.46 -2.57 -34.51
N LYS A 127 -14.95 -3.79 -34.35
CA LYS A 127 -15.14 -4.60 -33.12
C LYS A 127 -15.06 -3.68 -31.90
N PRO A 128 -16.00 -3.75 -30.95
CA PRO A 128 -16.00 -2.85 -29.81
C PRO A 128 -14.74 -3.09 -28.99
N VAL A 129 -13.72 -2.27 -29.23
CA VAL A 129 -12.48 -2.28 -28.47
C VAL A 129 -12.88 -2.06 -27.02
N THR A 130 -12.57 -3.00 -26.13
CA THR A 130 -13.02 -2.90 -24.73
C THR A 130 -12.50 -1.59 -24.12
N ALA A 131 -13.23 -1.00 -23.16
CA ALA A 131 -12.80 0.23 -22.50
C ALA A 131 -11.38 0.10 -21.91
N HIS A 132 -11.00 -1.11 -21.49
CA HIS A 132 -9.66 -1.44 -21.00
C HIS A 132 -8.61 -1.37 -22.09
N GLN A 133 -8.88 -1.93 -23.28
CA GLN A 133 -7.94 -1.88 -24.39
C GLN A 133 -7.78 -0.46 -24.94
N ARG A 134 -8.86 0.31 -25.05
CA ARG A 134 -8.80 1.75 -25.37
C ARG A 134 -8.05 2.59 -24.33
N ALA A 135 -8.05 2.18 -23.06
CA ALA A 135 -7.28 2.84 -22.01
C ALA A 135 -5.80 2.45 -22.07
N TYR A 136 -5.50 1.19 -22.39
CA TYR A 136 -4.14 0.70 -22.57
C TYR A 136 -3.46 1.33 -23.79
N GLU A 137 -4.13 1.33 -24.95
CA GLU A 137 -3.63 1.95 -26.19
C GLU A 137 -3.42 3.46 -26.03
N ARG A 138 -4.32 4.15 -25.31
CA ARG A 138 -4.14 5.58 -24.96
C ARG A 138 -2.90 5.83 -24.11
N ARG A 139 -2.57 4.93 -23.18
CA ARG A 139 -1.34 5.06 -22.37
C ARG A 139 -0.08 4.79 -23.19
N LEU A 140 -0.15 3.90 -24.18
CA LEU A 140 0.96 3.66 -25.09
C LEU A 140 1.20 4.82 -26.07
N ALA A 141 0.13 5.53 -26.44
CA ALA A 141 0.18 6.70 -27.32
C ALA A 141 0.39 8.02 -26.56
N GLU A 142 0.55 8.00 -25.23
CA GLU A 142 0.72 9.20 -24.43
C GLU A 142 2.12 9.82 -24.69
N PRO A 143 2.21 11.12 -25.00
CA PRO A 143 3.50 11.81 -25.14
C PRO A 143 4.30 11.72 -23.84
N MET A 144 5.64 11.64 -23.94
CA MET A 144 6.53 11.57 -22.77
C MET A 144 6.32 12.75 -21.81
N GLU A 145 6.01 13.93 -22.35
CA GLU A 145 5.72 15.14 -21.59
C GLU A 145 4.50 14.96 -20.68
N SER A 146 3.41 14.38 -21.20
CA SER A 146 2.18 14.15 -20.44
C SER A 146 2.40 13.11 -19.32
N GLU A 147 3.14 12.04 -19.62
CA GLU A 147 3.49 11.08 -18.59
C GLU A 147 4.35 11.72 -17.49
N PHE A 148 5.35 12.51 -17.89
CA PHE A 148 6.21 13.22 -16.95
C PHE A 148 5.40 14.14 -16.04
N GLU A 149 4.54 15.00 -16.60
CA GLU A 149 3.69 15.91 -15.83
C GLU A 149 2.79 15.16 -14.84
N ARG A 150 2.16 14.08 -15.29
CA ARG A 150 1.28 13.25 -14.45
C ARG A 150 2.04 12.61 -13.29
N LEU A 151 3.21 12.04 -13.55
CA LEU A 151 4.04 11.40 -12.53
C LEU A 151 4.64 12.43 -11.57
N TRP A 152 5.06 13.57 -12.09
CA TRP A 152 5.59 14.66 -11.30
C TRP A 152 4.53 15.20 -10.35
N LEU A 153 3.32 15.50 -10.85
CA LEU A 153 2.23 15.99 -10.02
C LEU A 153 1.81 14.97 -8.97
N LEU A 154 1.74 13.68 -9.32
CA LEU A 154 1.49 12.62 -8.36
C LEU A 154 2.58 12.57 -7.28
N ASN A 155 3.84 12.67 -7.67
CA ASN A 155 4.95 12.70 -6.72
C ASN A 155 4.85 13.91 -5.78
N GLU A 156 4.51 15.10 -6.28
CA GLU A 156 4.30 16.28 -5.43
C GLU A 156 3.17 16.06 -4.42
N ARG A 157 2.03 15.49 -4.86
CA ARG A 157 0.87 15.16 -4.01
C ARG A 157 1.20 14.11 -2.96
N MET A 158 1.90 13.04 -3.34
CA MET A 158 2.41 12.01 -2.42
C MET A 158 3.47 12.56 -1.44
N ASN A 159 3.91 13.80 -1.62
CA ASN A 159 4.79 14.53 -0.72
C ASN A 159 4.10 15.69 0.02
N GLY A 160 2.76 15.78 -0.04
CA GLY A 160 1.98 16.79 0.68
C GLY A 160 2.05 18.19 0.04
N ARG A 161 2.43 18.28 -1.23
CA ARG A 161 2.46 19.53 -2.01
C ARG A 161 1.46 19.45 -3.16
N LYS A 162 1.13 20.60 -3.77
CA LYS A 162 0.24 20.66 -4.94
C LYS A 162 -1.11 19.98 -4.68
N LEU A 163 -1.64 20.19 -3.47
CA LEU A 163 -2.95 19.71 -3.05
C LEU A 163 -4.06 20.72 -3.37
N GLU A 164 -3.68 21.95 -3.72
CA GLU A 164 -4.60 23.01 -4.09
C GLU A 164 -5.41 22.60 -5.34
N GLY A 165 -6.72 22.88 -5.31
CA GLY A 165 -7.64 22.51 -6.40
C GLY A 165 -8.00 21.03 -6.46
N MET A 166 -7.50 20.18 -5.56
CA MET A 166 -7.99 18.80 -5.45
C MET A 166 -9.38 18.76 -4.84
N THR A 167 -10.25 17.95 -5.42
CA THR A 167 -11.57 17.66 -4.88
C THR A 167 -11.49 16.78 -3.62
N LEU A 168 -12.56 16.77 -2.82
CA LEU A 168 -12.69 15.86 -1.69
C LEU A 168 -12.48 14.38 -2.06
N PHE A 169 -12.95 13.99 -3.25
CA PHE A 169 -12.80 12.64 -3.75
C PHE A 169 -11.34 12.31 -4.05
N GLU A 170 -10.62 13.20 -4.74
CA GLU A 170 -9.20 13.02 -5.03
C GLU A 170 -8.34 12.99 -3.76
N LEU A 171 -8.61 13.87 -2.80
CA LEU A 171 -7.94 13.87 -1.49
C LEU A 171 -8.22 12.58 -0.72
N SER A 172 -9.42 12.00 -0.85
CA SER A 172 -9.76 10.71 -0.24
C SER A 172 -8.97 9.56 -0.85
N ILE A 173 -8.80 9.55 -2.18
CA ILE A 173 -7.96 8.56 -2.87
C ILE A 173 -6.51 8.69 -2.41
N LEU A 174 -5.97 9.91 -2.39
CA LEU A 174 -4.59 10.16 -1.97
C LEU A 174 -4.35 9.71 -0.52
N LYS A 175 -5.27 10.06 0.38
CA LYS A 175 -5.25 9.61 1.78
C LYS A 175 -5.28 8.08 1.90
N GLY A 176 -6.11 7.41 1.10
CA GLY A 176 -6.18 5.95 1.06
C GLY A 176 -4.86 5.30 0.59
N GLN A 177 -4.20 5.90 -0.41
CA GLN A 177 -2.89 5.44 -0.88
C GLN A 177 -1.80 5.58 0.19
N LEU A 178 -1.77 6.72 0.89
CA LEU A 178 -0.83 6.95 1.99
C LEU A 178 -1.08 5.97 3.14
N LEU A 179 -2.34 5.77 3.54
CA LEU A 179 -2.70 4.79 4.56
C LEU A 179 -2.29 3.37 4.17
N GLY A 180 -2.56 2.97 2.93
CA GLY A 180 -2.13 1.68 2.40
C GLY A 180 -0.61 1.52 2.38
N SER A 181 0.13 2.59 2.08
CA SER A 181 1.58 2.59 2.15
C SER A 181 2.10 2.38 3.58
N MET A 182 1.50 3.05 4.58
CA MET A 182 1.91 2.89 5.98
C MET A 182 1.76 1.43 6.43
N HIS A 183 0.65 0.77 6.07
CA HIS A 183 0.45 -0.64 6.38
C HIS A 183 1.52 -1.51 5.72
N ARG A 184 1.75 -1.36 4.41
CA ARG A 184 2.77 -2.14 3.69
C ARG A 184 4.17 -1.97 4.27
N ILE A 185 4.56 -0.75 4.64
CA ILE A 185 5.86 -0.48 5.27
C ILE A 185 5.93 -1.14 6.66
N SER A 186 4.83 -1.10 7.42
CA SER A 186 4.75 -1.74 8.73
C SER A 186 4.83 -3.27 8.63
N ASP A 187 4.14 -3.86 7.65
CA ASP A 187 4.16 -5.30 7.38
C ASP A 187 5.58 -5.73 7.04
N MET A 188 6.25 -5.04 6.12
CA MET A 188 7.66 -5.32 5.76
C MET A 188 8.62 -5.31 6.96
N LYS A 189 8.35 -4.47 7.97
CA LYS A 189 9.17 -4.39 9.19
C LYS A 189 8.85 -5.49 10.20
N THR A 190 7.61 -5.97 10.22
CA THR A 190 7.10 -6.85 11.30
C THR A 190 6.98 -8.30 10.88
N GLU A 191 6.75 -8.58 9.59
CA GLU A 191 6.60 -9.92 9.03
C GLU A 191 7.85 -10.79 9.27
N PRO A 192 9.09 -10.35 9.01
CA PRO A 192 10.27 -11.16 9.29
C PRO A 192 10.43 -11.51 10.78
N ILE A 193 10.02 -10.60 11.68
CA ILE A 193 10.08 -10.79 13.12
C ILE A 193 9.02 -11.82 13.56
N ALA A 194 7.83 -11.75 12.98
CA ALA A 194 6.75 -12.68 13.24
C ALA A 194 7.11 -14.11 12.76
N GLU A 195 7.70 -14.22 11.56
CA GLU A 195 8.17 -15.50 11.01
C GLU A 195 9.28 -16.13 11.85
N ASP A 196 10.27 -15.34 12.30
CA ASP A 196 11.35 -15.84 13.16
C ASP A 196 10.81 -16.37 14.48
N LYS A 197 9.87 -15.66 15.11
CA LYS A 197 9.19 -16.10 16.33
C LYS A 197 8.36 -17.35 16.11
N ALA A 198 7.59 -17.43 15.02
CA ALA A 198 6.80 -18.60 14.69
C ALA A 198 7.68 -19.84 14.47
N ARG A 199 8.82 -19.67 13.79
CA ARG A 199 9.80 -20.75 13.60
C ARG A 199 10.36 -21.27 14.92
N ARG A 200 10.80 -20.37 15.81
CA ARG A 200 11.30 -20.75 17.15
C ARG A 200 10.26 -21.49 17.99
N LEU A 201 9.02 -21.01 18.00
CA LEU A 201 7.93 -21.66 18.73
C LEU A 201 7.65 -23.07 18.19
N LYS A 202 7.70 -23.25 16.87
CA LYS A 202 7.55 -24.57 16.24
C LYS A 202 8.69 -25.52 16.64
N GLU A 203 9.93 -25.04 16.60
CA GLU A 203 11.10 -25.83 17.04
C GLU A 203 11.01 -26.20 18.53
N GLU A 204 10.58 -25.27 19.39
CA GLU A 204 10.38 -25.53 20.83
C GLU A 204 9.26 -26.55 21.09
N GLN A 205 8.15 -26.44 20.36
CA GLN A 205 7.06 -27.41 20.42
C GLN A 205 7.54 -28.81 20.02
N GLU A 206 8.30 -28.92 18.92
CA GLU A 206 8.87 -30.19 18.47
C GLU A 206 9.85 -30.79 19.49
N ARG A 207 10.70 -29.97 20.14
CA ARG A 207 11.57 -30.45 21.23
C ARG A 207 10.79 -30.97 22.43
N CYS A 208 9.79 -30.22 22.91
CA CYS A 208 8.97 -30.64 24.05
C CYS A 208 8.20 -31.94 23.76
N SER A 209 7.73 -32.14 22.52
CA SER A 209 7.10 -33.39 22.09
C SER A 209 8.08 -34.56 22.04
N LEU A 210 9.34 -34.35 21.65
CA LEU A 210 10.35 -35.41 21.64
C LEU A 210 10.81 -35.81 23.05
N ASP A 211 10.89 -34.85 23.98
CA ASP A 211 11.29 -35.12 25.36
C ASP A 211 10.21 -35.87 26.15
N SER A 212 8.92 -35.64 25.84
CA SER A 212 7.82 -36.41 26.44
C SER A 212 7.78 -37.88 25.99
N VAL A 213 8.14 -38.17 24.72
CA VAL A 213 8.26 -39.56 24.22
C VAL A 213 9.42 -40.30 24.90
N LYS A 214 10.57 -39.64 25.15
CA LYS A 214 11.72 -40.27 25.84
C LYS A 214 11.44 -40.63 27.31
N VAL A 215 10.58 -39.86 27.98
CA VAL A 215 10.16 -40.13 29.37
C VAL A 215 9.22 -41.35 29.42
N GLU A 216 8.31 -41.49 28.45
CA GLU A 216 7.45 -42.68 28.34
C GLU A 216 8.25 -43.97 28.06
N ASP A 217 9.28 -43.91 27.21
CA ASP A 217 10.15 -45.05 26.95
C ASP A 217 11.00 -45.46 28.17
N HIS A 218 11.44 -44.50 28.98
CA HIS A 218 12.13 -44.79 30.25
C HIS A 218 11.22 -45.42 31.30
N HIS A 219 9.93 -45.06 31.34
CA HIS A 219 8.97 -45.72 32.23
C HIS A 219 8.56 -47.12 31.77
N ARG A 220 8.60 -47.40 30.46
CA ARG A 220 8.34 -48.74 29.92
C ARG A 220 9.52 -49.72 30.09
N GLY A 221 10.74 -49.21 30.29
CA GLY A 221 11.95 -50.01 30.52
C GLY A 221 12.17 -50.50 31.97
N VAL A 222 11.51 -49.92 32.96
CA VAL A 222 11.71 -50.28 34.39
C VAL A 222 10.72 -51.36 34.89
N GLY A 223 9.78 -51.79 34.05
CA GLY A 223 8.73 -52.76 34.40
C GLY A 223 8.96 -54.21 33.94
N GLN A 224 10.17 -54.61 33.57
CA GLN A 224 10.48 -56.00 33.17
C GLN A 224 11.67 -56.55 33.97
N SER A 225 11.47 -56.74 35.26
CA SER A 225 12.24 -57.69 36.07
C SER A 225 11.29 -58.28 37.11
N ASP A 226 11.35 -59.59 37.27
CA ASP A 226 10.53 -60.43 38.16
C ASP A 226 9.12 -60.79 37.70
N THR A 227 9.05 -61.84 36.87
CA THR A 227 8.03 -62.91 36.97
C THR A 227 8.48 -64.13 36.18
N ARG A 228 9.52 -64.83 36.66
CA ARG A 228 9.77 -66.25 36.35
C ARG A 228 10.29 -66.93 37.61
N PHE A 229 9.88 -68.18 37.82
CA PHE A 229 9.86 -68.97 39.07
C PHE A 229 8.59 -68.68 39.88
N PHE A 230 7.55 -69.52 39.89
CA PHE A 230 7.51 -70.96 40.02
C PHE A 230 6.29 -71.51 39.26
N LEU A 231 6.45 -72.61 38.53
CA LEU A 231 5.43 -73.65 38.32
C LEU A 231 6.04 -74.76 37.46
N SER A 232 6.60 -75.77 38.10
CA SER A 232 6.68 -77.16 37.60
C SER A 232 7.39 -78.04 38.60
N GLN A 233 6.64 -78.83 39.36
CA GLN A 233 6.74 -80.30 39.32
C GLN A 233 5.79 -80.90 40.37
N GLU A 234 4.72 -81.53 39.87
CA GLU A 234 4.00 -82.58 40.58
C GLU A 234 4.23 -83.91 39.83
N LYS A 235 4.28 -84.99 40.62
CA LYS A 235 4.48 -86.42 40.29
C LYS A 235 5.97 -86.82 40.24
N THR A 236 6.45 -87.78 41.03
CA THR A 236 5.89 -89.12 41.31
C THR A 236 6.34 -89.72 42.66
N GLU A 237 5.40 -90.43 43.30
CA GLU A 237 5.54 -91.77 43.95
C GLU A 237 6.42 -92.01 45.21
N ASN A 238 5.71 -92.45 46.26
CA ASN A 238 5.93 -93.65 47.08
C ASN A 238 7.27 -93.89 47.80
N GLY A 239 7.19 -93.84 49.15
CA GLY A 239 7.46 -95.04 49.94
C GLY A 239 8.58 -94.99 50.99
N ARG A 240 8.18 -95.30 52.23
CA ARG A 240 8.80 -96.30 53.13
C ARG A 240 9.59 -95.82 54.37
N ALA A 241 8.96 -96.11 55.51
CA ALA A 241 9.47 -96.69 56.76
C ALA A 241 10.42 -95.91 57.68
N GLY A 242 10.11 -95.99 58.98
CA GLY A 242 10.95 -95.63 60.11
C GLY A 242 10.13 -95.17 61.28
#